data_AF-A0A1U7XAJ9-F1
#
_entry.id   AF-A0A1U7XAJ9-F1
#
_cell.length_a   1.000
_cell.length_b   1.000
_cell.length_c   1.000
_cell.angle_alpha   90.00
_cell.angle_beta   90.00
_cell.angle_gamma   90.00
#
_symmetry.space_group_name_H-M   'P 1'
#
loop_
_entity.id
_entity.type
_entity.pdbx_description
1 polymer ?
#
loop_
_entity_poly.entity_id
_entity_poly.type
_entity_poly.pdbx_seq_one_letter_code
_entity_poly.pdbx_strand_id
1 'polypeptide(L)'
;MQQLYYGFPDDMLELLLFALKDLKSSLREQGSNLMIRFGTAESIIEGLVKEVKATNIFTEEEVEFDLWRMVEGVKETLDTISFAEGTPKLAIWNSPFYDMKSLKELPRSYDEFKRMKLPTMSPLSPQVLPKGDMSLSWGTLPTLEDLKKFMDDNAGTLGNRWASIEKDSATSELRKDQAATLSTVVQGLREEKFKGIGNSQSDSSLKKIQRKRPVKSAFVTQCGNIVGGGTSLVLNALAAYLRYLEGTSRDEWQEVHEKLRAAETREGASFGALFGSALLLGIISRRRVYYEAIEYDKERNAGIISHFGCSAKMVAAAADTVCSMEWYTLLALKSKAASLGGSSVRIWRWNGYLIHYTQSGDEGPALLLVHGFGAFWSHYRDNIHNIAEGGSRVWALTLLGFGESEKPNIVYTEVVWAKLLRDFIIEVVGEPVHLVGNSIGGYLVAIVARLWPALAKSVILLNSAGNVIPGYSGARHSDVRQTSGAAWLAARFLSLFLRLNLRKIVRSCYPIRSDRADEWLIQEMLRASYDPGVVVVLESIFSFDLSVPLNYLLQGFEKRVLVLQGMKDPISDSKSRLDMLREHCEGIIIRELDAGHCPHDEKPEEVNSIIQEWVNTLESEVLTTSSRR
;
A
#
# COMPACT_ATOMS: atom_id res chain seq x y z
N MET A 1 1.70 0.59 19.51
CA MET A 1 2.85 -0.27 19.19
C MET A 1 2.34 -1.66 18.78
N GLN A 2 1.54 -1.71 17.70
CA GLN A 2 0.54 -2.79 17.50
C GLN A 2 0.61 -3.50 16.14
N GLN A 3 1.44 -3.03 15.19
CA GLN A 3 1.10 -3.20 13.76
C GLN A 3 2.12 -3.93 12.88
N LEU A 4 3.29 -4.31 13.38
CA LEU A 4 4.39 -4.77 12.51
C LEU A 4 4.10 -6.04 11.68
N TYR A 5 3.26 -6.93 12.20
CA TYR A 5 2.83 -8.15 11.50
C TYR A 5 1.32 -8.24 11.31
N TYR A 6 0.58 -7.25 11.82
CA TYR A 6 -0.87 -7.21 11.70
C TYR A 6 -1.21 -7.04 10.20
N GLY A 7 -2.07 -7.90 9.67
CA GLY A 7 -2.38 -7.95 8.23
C GLY A 7 -1.52 -8.89 7.39
N PHE A 8 -0.49 -9.55 7.94
CA PHE A 8 0.27 -10.56 7.18
C PHE A 8 -0.60 -11.81 6.92
N PRO A 9 -0.76 -12.25 5.67
CA PRO A 9 -1.44 -13.51 5.38
C PRO A 9 -0.64 -14.70 5.92
N ASP A 10 -1.30 -15.85 6.10
CA ASP A 10 -0.67 -17.08 6.60
C ASP A 10 0.60 -17.45 5.82
N ASP A 11 0.60 -17.33 4.49
CA ASP A 11 1.77 -17.58 3.64
C ASP A 11 2.96 -16.64 3.98
N MET A 12 2.71 -15.39 4.36
CA MET A 12 3.76 -14.45 4.78
C MET A 12 4.31 -14.78 6.17
N LEU A 13 3.45 -15.19 7.11
CA LEU A 13 3.88 -15.64 8.43
C LEU A 13 4.71 -16.92 8.34
N GLU A 14 4.30 -17.87 7.49
CA GLU A 14 5.09 -19.07 7.21
C GLU A 14 6.47 -18.72 6.62
N LEU A 15 6.51 -17.80 5.65
CA LEU A 15 7.76 -17.33 5.07
C LEU A 15 8.67 -16.69 6.13
N LEU A 16 8.12 -15.86 7.02
CA LEU A 16 8.86 -15.25 8.13
C LEU A 16 9.51 -16.33 9.01
N LEU A 17 8.78 -17.39 9.36
CA LEU A 17 9.31 -18.50 10.15
C LEU A 17 10.45 -19.23 9.43
N PHE A 18 10.32 -19.44 8.12
CA PHE A 18 11.40 -20.00 7.31
C PHE A 18 12.63 -19.09 7.30
N ALA A 19 12.45 -17.79 7.10
CA ALA A 19 13.53 -16.80 7.09
C ALA A 19 14.27 -16.76 8.45
N LEU A 20 13.54 -16.75 9.57
CA LEU A 20 14.13 -16.77 10.91
C LEU A 20 14.92 -18.06 11.17
N LYS A 21 14.41 -19.21 10.73
CA LYS A 21 15.10 -20.49 10.88
C LYS A 21 16.41 -20.51 10.08
N ASP A 22 16.37 -20.05 8.83
CA ASP A 22 17.53 -19.99 7.95
C ASP A 22 18.58 -19.02 8.49
N LEU A 23 18.16 -17.81 8.88
CA LEU A 23 19.03 -16.80 9.49
C LEU A 23 19.71 -17.34 10.74
N LYS A 24 18.98 -18.04 11.62
CA LYS A 24 19.55 -18.68 12.81
C LYS A 24 20.59 -19.74 12.45
N SER A 25 20.35 -20.54 11.42
CA SER A 25 21.32 -21.55 10.94
C SER A 25 22.58 -20.89 10.37
N SER A 26 22.40 -19.89 9.50
CA SER A 26 23.48 -19.16 8.85
C SER A 26 24.38 -18.44 9.86
N LEU A 27 23.78 -17.79 10.87
CA LEU A 27 24.53 -17.14 11.94
C LEU A 27 25.35 -18.16 12.76
N ARG A 28 24.79 -19.34 13.04
CA ARG A 28 25.50 -20.43 13.75
C ARG A 28 26.69 -20.97 13.00
N GLU A 29 26.57 -21.15 11.68
CA GLU A 29 27.68 -21.55 10.82
C GLU A 29 28.81 -20.50 10.83
N GLN A 30 28.47 -19.23 11.02
CA GLN A 30 29.41 -18.11 11.12
C GLN A 30 29.93 -17.85 12.55
N GLY A 31 29.58 -18.69 13.54
CA GLY A 31 30.01 -18.56 14.93
C GLY A 31 29.20 -17.58 15.78
N SER A 32 28.03 -17.15 15.29
CA SER A 32 27.06 -16.29 15.99
C SER A 32 25.74 -17.05 16.21
N ASN A 33 24.69 -16.38 16.69
CA ASN A 33 23.37 -17.00 16.87
C ASN A 33 22.25 -15.94 16.81
N LEU A 34 21.04 -16.37 16.49
CA LEU A 34 19.86 -15.50 16.48
C LEU A 34 19.10 -15.63 17.81
N MET A 35 18.94 -14.52 18.52
CA MET A 35 18.10 -14.44 19.71
C MET A 35 16.66 -14.08 19.32
N ILE A 36 15.69 -14.81 19.89
CA ILE A 36 14.26 -14.55 19.68
C ILE A 36 13.60 -14.27 21.03
N ARG A 37 12.78 -13.22 21.08
CA ARG A 37 12.07 -12.73 22.26
C ARG A 37 10.69 -12.22 21.88
N PHE A 38 9.77 -12.29 22.83
CA PHE A 38 8.43 -11.75 22.74
C PHE A 38 8.23 -10.70 23.84
N GLY A 39 7.68 -9.55 23.48
CA GLY A 39 7.47 -8.42 24.38
C GLY A 39 7.58 -7.09 23.63
N THR A 40 7.51 -5.99 24.37
CA THR A 40 7.81 -4.66 23.82
C THR A 40 9.31 -4.52 23.58
N ALA A 41 9.69 -3.83 22.53
CA ALA A 41 11.11 -3.69 22.17
C ALA A 41 11.88 -2.98 23.28
N GLU A 42 11.30 -1.96 23.90
CA GLU A 42 11.88 -1.17 24.99
C GLU A 42 12.25 -2.06 26.17
N SER A 43 11.31 -2.86 26.68
CA SER A 43 11.53 -3.72 27.85
C SER A 43 12.54 -4.83 27.54
N ILE A 44 12.44 -5.44 26.36
CA ILE A 44 13.31 -6.55 25.97
C ILE A 44 14.75 -6.06 25.76
N ILE A 45 14.94 -4.97 25.02
CA ILE A 45 16.26 -4.42 24.76
C ILE A 45 16.89 -3.87 26.03
N GLU A 46 16.14 -3.19 26.90
CA GLU A 46 16.60 -2.76 28.22
C GLU A 46 17.14 -3.94 29.05
N GLY A 47 16.36 -5.03 29.13
CA GLY A 47 16.75 -6.24 29.86
C GLY A 47 18.05 -6.85 29.32
N LEU A 48 18.16 -6.97 28.00
CA LEU A 48 19.35 -7.51 27.34
C LEU A 48 20.58 -6.63 27.58
N VAL A 49 20.44 -5.31 27.46
CA VAL A 49 21.54 -4.36 27.68
C VAL A 49 22.07 -4.47 29.11
N LYS A 50 21.19 -4.64 30.11
CA LYS A 50 21.58 -4.90 31.51
C LYS A 50 22.26 -6.26 31.70
N GLU A 51 21.77 -7.30 31.03
CA GLU A 51 22.31 -8.67 31.14
C GLU A 51 23.73 -8.78 30.55
N VAL A 52 23.96 -8.23 29.36
CA VAL A 52 25.26 -8.33 28.67
C VAL A 52 26.17 -7.11 28.85
N LYS A 53 25.70 -6.08 29.58
CA LYS A 53 26.38 -4.78 29.74
C LYS A 53 26.78 -4.17 28.39
N ALA A 54 25.86 -4.21 27.43
CA ALA A 54 26.14 -3.70 26.09
C ALA A 54 26.32 -2.18 26.10
N THR A 55 27.44 -1.72 25.52
CA THR A 55 27.75 -0.30 25.38
C THR A 55 27.34 0.27 24.02
N ASN A 56 27.19 -0.58 23.01
CA ASN A 56 26.79 -0.20 21.67
C ASN A 56 25.65 -1.10 21.18
N ILE A 57 24.56 -0.48 20.74
CA ILE A 57 23.39 -1.14 20.17
C ILE A 57 23.24 -0.62 18.75
N PHE A 58 23.20 -1.51 17.77
CA PHE A 58 23.07 -1.14 16.37
C PHE A 58 21.65 -1.41 15.88
N THR A 59 21.06 -0.44 15.17
CA THR A 59 19.74 -0.55 14.52
C THR A 59 19.81 -0.08 13.08
N GLU A 60 18.95 -0.57 12.20
CA GLU A 60 18.80 -0.04 10.86
C GLU A 60 18.01 1.28 10.86
N GLU A 61 18.19 2.10 9.82
CA GLU A 61 17.42 3.34 9.65
C GLU A 61 16.02 3.04 9.13
N GLU A 62 15.02 3.27 9.98
CA GLU A 62 13.62 2.96 9.65
C GLU A 62 12.87 4.16 9.06
N VAL A 63 12.18 3.90 7.94
CA VAL A 63 11.30 4.88 7.28
C VAL A 63 9.87 4.85 7.82
N GLU A 64 9.41 3.67 8.25
CA GLU A 64 8.04 3.47 8.71
C GLU A 64 7.82 4.14 10.06
N PHE A 65 6.70 4.85 10.19
CA PHE A 65 6.46 5.70 11.35
C PHE A 65 6.46 4.92 12.66
N ASP A 66 5.77 3.77 12.70
CA ASP A 66 5.64 2.94 13.90
C ASP A 66 6.97 2.30 14.32
N LEU A 67 7.75 1.79 13.35
CA LEU A 67 9.09 1.26 13.58
C LEU A 67 10.03 2.34 14.11
N TRP A 68 10.01 3.52 13.49
CA TRP A 68 10.80 4.65 13.95
C TRP A 68 10.41 5.09 15.38
N ARG A 69 9.11 5.19 15.68
CA ARG A 69 8.63 5.52 17.04
C ARG A 69 9.09 4.50 18.07
N MET A 70 9.08 3.21 17.72
CA MET A 70 9.60 2.14 18.58
C MET A 70 11.11 2.31 18.82
N VAL A 71 11.89 2.60 17.78
CA VAL A 71 13.34 2.85 17.91
C VAL A 71 13.63 4.07 18.80
N GLU A 72 12.87 5.16 18.67
CA GLU A 72 13.02 6.32 19.59
C GLU A 72 12.64 5.96 21.03
N GLY A 73 11.58 5.17 21.26
CA GLY A 73 11.22 4.69 22.60
C GLY A 73 12.31 3.82 23.23
N VAL A 74 12.96 2.95 22.43
CA VAL A 74 14.13 2.18 22.87
C VAL A 74 15.27 3.12 23.24
N LYS A 75 15.55 4.14 22.42
CA LYS A 75 16.61 5.12 22.70
C LYS A 75 16.37 5.88 24.00
N GLU A 76 15.16 6.41 24.21
CA GLU A 76 14.76 7.08 25.45
C GLU A 76 14.96 6.17 26.68
N THR A 77 14.61 4.89 26.54
CA THR A 77 14.81 3.89 27.60
C THR A 77 16.31 3.68 27.88
N LEU A 78 17.14 3.55 26.85
CA LEU A 78 18.58 3.35 26.99
C LEU A 78 19.31 4.53 27.63
N ASP A 79 18.85 5.76 27.38
CA ASP A 79 19.43 6.98 27.97
C ASP A 79 19.27 7.02 29.52
N THR A 80 18.36 6.23 30.08
CA THR A 80 18.19 6.08 31.54
C THR A 80 19.17 5.09 32.18
N ILE A 81 19.89 4.29 31.38
CA ILE A 81 20.78 3.23 31.84
C ILE A 81 22.22 3.75 31.89
N SER A 82 22.93 3.46 32.98
CA SER A 82 24.34 3.80 33.11
C SER A 82 25.13 2.64 33.72
N PHE A 83 26.26 2.30 33.10
CA PHE A 83 27.23 1.34 33.62
C PHE A 83 28.55 2.04 33.94
N ALA A 84 29.44 1.37 34.69
CA ALA A 84 30.78 1.87 34.96
C ALA A 84 31.60 2.11 33.67
N GLU A 85 31.33 1.35 32.60
CA GLU A 85 31.98 1.50 31.30
C GLU A 85 31.35 2.62 30.41
N GLY A 86 30.24 3.24 30.84
CA GLY A 86 29.54 4.32 30.12
C GLY A 86 28.04 4.09 29.96
N THR A 87 27.35 5.05 29.34
CA THR A 87 25.95 4.91 28.95
C THR A 87 25.84 4.15 27.63
N PRO A 88 24.89 3.20 27.50
CA PRO A 88 24.64 2.52 26.23
C PRO A 88 24.30 3.51 25.12
N LYS A 89 24.90 3.32 23.94
CA LYS A 89 24.64 4.18 22.79
C LYS A 89 23.93 3.40 21.69
N LEU A 90 22.82 3.95 21.22
CA LEU A 90 22.16 3.50 20.01
C LEU A 90 22.85 4.12 18.79
N ALA A 91 23.35 3.28 17.89
CA ALA A 91 23.99 3.68 16.65
C ALA A 91 23.18 3.17 15.45
N ILE A 92 22.97 4.04 14.47
CA ILE A 92 22.33 3.64 13.22
C ILE A 92 23.38 2.98 12.33
N TRP A 93 23.10 1.75 11.93
CA TRP A 93 23.84 1.04 10.90
C TRP A 93 23.13 1.21 9.57
N ASN A 94 23.91 1.46 8.50
CA ASN A 94 23.39 1.52 7.15
C ASN A 94 24.31 0.76 6.19
N SER A 95 23.71 0.28 5.11
CA SER A 95 24.43 -0.37 4.01
C SER A 95 23.79 0.09 2.71
N PRO A 96 24.11 1.32 2.26
CA PRO A 96 23.36 1.98 1.20
C PRO A 96 23.51 1.25 -0.15
N PHE A 97 22.47 1.32 -0.98
CA PHE A 97 22.49 0.76 -2.33
C PHE A 97 23.35 1.60 -3.27
N TYR A 98 23.21 2.94 -3.18
CA TYR A 98 24.00 3.92 -3.91
C TYR A 98 25.07 4.54 -3.00
N ASP A 99 26.24 4.85 -3.55
CA ASP A 99 27.27 5.62 -2.84
C ASP A 99 26.84 7.10 -2.75
N MET A 100 25.95 7.40 -1.81
CA MET A 100 25.46 8.75 -1.55
C MET A 100 25.91 9.20 -0.17
N LYS A 101 26.65 10.32 -0.12
CA LYS A 101 27.23 10.84 1.13
C LYS A 101 26.21 11.50 2.05
N SER A 102 25.16 12.09 1.48
CA SER A 102 24.17 12.86 2.23
C SER A 102 22.80 12.87 1.57
N LEU A 103 21.74 12.66 2.35
CA LEU A 103 20.36 12.82 1.89
C LEU A 103 20.03 14.26 1.43
N LYS A 104 20.81 15.26 1.88
CA LYS A 104 20.65 16.66 1.43
C LYS A 104 20.99 16.84 -0.05
N GLU A 105 21.83 15.96 -0.60
CA GLU A 105 22.24 15.96 -2.00
C GLU A 105 21.23 15.24 -2.90
N LEU A 106 20.25 14.52 -2.32
CA LEU A 106 19.22 13.84 -3.09
C LEU A 106 18.42 14.90 -3.87
N PRO A 107 18.34 14.81 -5.21
CA PRO A 107 17.58 15.78 -6.01
C PRO A 107 16.08 15.65 -5.72
N ARG A 108 15.30 16.60 -6.24
CA ARG A 108 13.84 16.54 -6.10
C ARG A 108 13.24 15.55 -7.09
N SER A 109 13.77 15.46 -8.31
CA SER A 109 13.20 14.62 -9.36
C SER A 109 14.03 13.36 -9.63
N TYR A 110 13.34 12.28 -10.02
CA TYR A 110 14.01 11.03 -10.40
C TYR A 110 14.90 11.16 -11.63
N ASP A 111 14.55 12.02 -12.59
CA ASP A 111 15.37 12.23 -13.79
C ASP A 111 16.68 12.95 -13.48
N GLU A 112 16.70 13.87 -12.51
CA GLU A 112 17.95 14.43 -11.97
C GLU A 112 18.77 13.35 -11.27
N PHE A 113 18.11 12.51 -10.45
CA PHE A 113 18.77 11.40 -9.77
C PHE A 113 19.48 10.45 -10.75
N LYS A 114 18.80 10.02 -11.82
CA LYS A 114 19.41 9.20 -12.86
C LYS A 114 20.57 9.90 -13.57
N ARG A 115 20.50 11.23 -13.76
CA ARG A 115 21.58 12.02 -14.39
C ARG A 115 22.84 12.10 -13.52
N MET A 116 22.71 11.93 -12.20
CA MET A 116 23.87 11.88 -11.29
C MET A 116 24.73 10.63 -11.50
N LYS A 117 24.17 9.54 -12.06
CA LYS A 117 24.88 8.28 -12.32
C LYS A 117 25.66 7.77 -11.10
N LEU A 118 25.03 7.80 -9.93
CA LEU A 118 25.66 7.35 -8.69
C LEU A 118 26.09 5.88 -8.81
N PRO A 119 27.32 5.53 -8.39
CA PRO A 119 27.76 4.15 -8.44
C PRO A 119 26.97 3.33 -7.41
N THR A 120 26.68 2.08 -7.78
CA THR A 120 26.03 1.11 -6.89
C THR A 120 27.09 0.37 -6.08
N MET A 121 26.79 0.10 -4.83
CA MET A 121 27.70 -0.63 -3.95
C MET A 121 27.64 -2.13 -4.25
N SER A 122 28.77 -2.83 -4.17
CA SER A 122 28.80 -4.29 -4.28
C SER A 122 28.23 -4.95 -3.02
N PRO A 123 27.66 -6.16 -3.11
CA PRO A 123 27.25 -6.93 -1.93
C PRO A 123 28.44 -7.15 -0.97
N LEU A 124 28.18 -7.05 0.33
CA LEU A 124 29.20 -7.32 1.34
C LEU A 124 29.49 -8.82 1.42
N SER A 125 30.77 -9.17 1.60
CA SER A 125 31.19 -10.54 1.90
C SER A 125 30.78 -10.91 3.34
N PRO A 126 30.34 -12.16 3.60
CA PRO A 126 30.07 -12.62 4.96
C PRO A 126 31.30 -12.44 5.85
N GLN A 127 31.12 -11.82 7.00
CA GLN A 127 32.18 -11.66 8.00
C GLN A 127 32.11 -12.82 8.99
N VAL A 128 33.27 -13.33 9.42
CA VAL A 128 33.32 -14.29 10.53
C VAL A 128 33.22 -13.49 11.82
N LEU A 129 32.13 -13.70 12.56
CA LEU A 129 31.96 -13.06 13.86
C LEU A 129 32.79 -13.81 14.91
N PRO A 130 33.41 -13.10 15.87
CA PRO A 130 34.16 -13.73 16.94
C PRO A 130 33.25 -14.66 17.76
N LYS A 131 33.70 -15.91 17.97
CA LYS A 131 33.00 -16.88 18.81
C LYS A 131 33.04 -16.42 20.26
N GLY A 132 31.92 -15.94 20.77
CA GLY A 132 31.72 -15.68 22.19
C GLY A 132 30.77 -16.72 22.77
N ASP A 133 31.24 -17.56 23.69
CA ASP A 133 30.34 -18.35 24.54
C ASP A 133 29.69 -17.41 25.55
N MET A 134 28.56 -16.81 25.16
CA MET A 134 27.69 -16.11 26.09
C MET A 134 26.61 -17.07 26.57
N SER A 135 26.58 -17.33 27.88
CA SER A 135 25.56 -18.15 28.55
C SER A 135 24.23 -17.38 28.64
N LEU A 136 23.61 -17.10 27.49
CA LEU A 136 22.33 -16.40 27.37
C LEU A 136 21.23 -17.38 26.98
N SER A 137 19.99 -17.11 27.43
CA SER A 137 18.83 -17.79 26.88
C SER A 137 18.61 -17.31 25.44
N TRP A 138 18.85 -18.13 24.43
CA TRP A 138 18.72 -17.66 23.03
C TRP A 138 17.27 -17.62 22.52
N GLY A 139 16.32 -18.19 23.27
CA GLY A 139 14.96 -18.38 22.80
C GLY A 139 14.83 -19.48 21.72
N THR A 140 13.62 -19.99 21.57
CA THR A 140 13.26 -20.98 20.54
C THR A 140 12.71 -20.28 19.30
N LEU A 141 12.78 -20.97 18.16
CA LEU A 141 12.03 -20.53 16.97
C LEU A 141 10.53 -20.63 17.29
N PRO A 142 9.75 -19.59 17.00
CA PRO A 142 8.33 -19.62 17.28
C PRO A 142 7.60 -20.51 16.28
N THR A 143 6.44 -21.01 16.69
CA THR A 143 5.49 -21.67 15.80
C THR A 143 4.56 -20.62 15.17
N LEU A 144 3.80 -21.02 14.13
CA LEU A 144 2.77 -20.17 13.55
C LEU A 144 1.69 -19.81 14.58
N GLU A 145 1.37 -20.73 15.48
CA GLU A 145 0.43 -20.49 16.58
C GLU A 145 0.98 -19.49 17.59
N ASP A 146 2.28 -19.56 17.92
CA ASP A 146 2.92 -18.57 18.80
C ASP A 146 2.86 -17.16 18.22
N LEU A 147 3.13 -17.01 16.91
CA LEU A 147 3.05 -15.72 16.22
C LEU A 147 1.61 -15.19 16.20
N LYS A 148 0.64 -16.03 15.84
CA LYS A 148 -0.78 -15.64 15.80
C LYS A 148 -1.27 -15.24 17.18
N LYS A 149 -0.94 -16.02 18.20
CA LYS A 149 -1.27 -15.70 19.59
C LYS A 149 -0.63 -14.37 20.02
N PHE A 150 0.65 -14.16 19.71
CA PHE A 150 1.31 -12.89 20.02
C PHE A 150 0.64 -11.70 19.33
N MET A 151 0.23 -11.87 18.07
CA MET A 151 -0.52 -10.83 17.35
C MET A 151 -1.87 -10.58 17.99
N ASP A 152 -2.63 -11.62 18.33
CA ASP A 152 -3.95 -11.52 18.97
C ASP A 152 -3.87 -10.87 20.35
N ASP A 153 -2.91 -11.29 21.19
CA ASP A 153 -2.68 -10.76 22.53
C ASP A 153 -2.29 -9.26 22.49
N ASN A 154 -1.62 -8.83 21.43
CA ASN A 154 -1.21 -7.44 21.24
C ASN A 154 -2.18 -6.61 20.40
N ALA A 155 -3.16 -7.21 19.72
CA ALA A 155 -4.11 -6.51 18.86
C ALA A 155 -5.07 -5.55 19.61
N GLY A 156 -4.96 -5.48 20.94
CA GLY A 156 -5.78 -4.61 21.80
C GLY A 156 -7.27 -4.93 21.71
N THR A 157 -8.11 -4.03 22.24
CA THR A 157 -9.59 -4.08 22.12
C THR A 157 -10.10 -3.98 20.68
N LEU A 158 -9.20 -3.83 19.71
CA LEU A 158 -9.45 -3.45 18.35
C LEU A 158 -9.41 -4.65 17.39
N GLY A 159 -8.42 -5.55 17.50
CA GLY A 159 -8.29 -6.74 16.64
C GLY A 159 -9.51 -7.66 16.62
N ASN A 160 -10.20 -7.82 17.75
CA ASN A 160 -11.41 -8.67 17.82
C ASN A 160 -12.62 -8.07 17.08
N ARG A 161 -12.68 -6.75 16.84
CA ARG A 161 -13.78 -6.12 16.07
C ARG A 161 -13.59 -6.22 14.56
N TRP A 162 -12.35 -6.36 14.07
CA TRP A 162 -12.02 -6.25 12.64
C TRP A 162 -11.65 -7.56 11.97
N ALA A 163 -11.36 -8.63 12.72
CA ALA A 163 -10.98 -9.95 12.19
C ALA A 163 -12.04 -10.59 11.26
N SER A 164 -13.32 -10.17 11.32
CA SER A 164 -14.35 -10.61 10.37
C SER A 164 -14.30 -9.86 9.03
N ILE A 165 -13.83 -8.60 9.02
CA ILE A 165 -13.84 -7.69 7.87
C ILE A 165 -12.69 -7.99 6.89
N GLU A 166 -11.55 -8.48 7.40
CA GLU A 166 -10.40 -8.86 6.58
C GLU A 166 -10.66 -10.07 5.67
N LYS A 167 -11.54 -10.99 6.10
CA LYS A 167 -11.84 -12.26 5.37
C LYS A 167 -12.85 -12.10 4.23
N ASP A 168 -13.55 -10.98 4.17
CA ASP A 168 -14.52 -10.72 3.11
C ASP A 168 -13.80 -10.18 1.87
N SER A 169 -13.63 -11.04 0.87
CA SER A 169 -13.12 -10.63 -0.43
C SER A 169 -14.11 -9.66 -1.06
N ALA A 170 -13.67 -8.42 -1.30
CA ALA A 170 -14.38 -7.38 -2.05
C ALA A 170 -15.09 -7.89 -3.32
N THR A 171 -14.43 -8.81 -4.05
CA THR A 171 -14.99 -9.41 -5.27
C THR A 171 -16.04 -10.48 -4.97
N SER A 172 -15.98 -11.13 -3.81
CA SER A 172 -16.99 -12.10 -3.38
C SER A 172 -18.26 -11.41 -2.87
N GLU A 173 -18.16 -10.28 -2.18
CA GLU A 173 -19.35 -9.52 -1.73
C GLU A 173 -20.09 -8.87 -2.91
N LEU A 174 -19.37 -8.27 -3.88
CA LEU A 174 -19.95 -7.81 -5.15
C LEU A 174 -20.64 -8.95 -5.92
N ARG A 175 -20.11 -10.18 -5.84
CA ARG A 175 -20.72 -11.38 -6.45
C ARG A 175 -21.85 -12.00 -5.62
N LYS A 176 -21.82 -11.90 -4.29
CA LYS A 176 -22.87 -12.40 -3.39
C LYS A 176 -24.13 -11.55 -3.50
N ASP A 177 -24.00 -10.23 -3.61
CA ASP A 177 -25.14 -9.34 -3.90
C ASP A 177 -25.73 -9.60 -5.29
N GLN A 178 -24.89 -9.93 -6.28
CA GLN A 178 -25.36 -10.40 -7.59
C GLN A 178 -26.14 -11.73 -7.48
N ALA A 179 -25.69 -12.67 -6.64
CA ALA A 179 -26.37 -13.95 -6.42
C ALA A 179 -27.69 -13.82 -5.64
N ALA A 180 -27.76 -12.91 -4.67
CA ALA A 180 -28.99 -12.60 -3.90
C ALA A 180 -30.03 -11.87 -4.76
N THR A 181 -29.59 -11.03 -5.69
CA THR A 181 -30.47 -10.38 -6.68
C THR A 181 -30.99 -11.40 -7.70
N LEU A 182 -30.15 -12.36 -8.10
CA LEU A 182 -30.54 -13.48 -8.98
C LEU A 182 -31.54 -14.45 -8.34
N SER A 183 -31.45 -14.73 -7.03
CA SER A 183 -32.42 -15.62 -6.37
C SER A 183 -33.82 -14.99 -6.34
N THR A 184 -33.92 -13.67 -6.15
CA THR A 184 -35.18 -12.93 -6.09
C THR A 184 -35.85 -12.83 -7.47
N VAL A 185 -35.07 -12.74 -8.55
CA VAL A 185 -35.58 -12.75 -9.94
C VAL A 185 -35.92 -14.17 -10.43
N VAL A 186 -35.17 -15.19 -10.01
CA VAL A 186 -35.44 -16.59 -10.37
C VAL A 186 -36.64 -17.16 -9.61
N GLN A 187 -36.94 -16.66 -8.41
CA GLN A 187 -38.12 -17.09 -7.63
C GLN A 187 -39.44 -16.51 -8.16
N GLY A 188 -39.41 -15.42 -8.94
CA GLY A 188 -40.56 -14.89 -9.69
C GLY A 188 -40.76 -15.50 -11.09
N LEU A 189 -39.79 -16.27 -11.59
CA LEU A 189 -39.80 -16.85 -12.95
C LEU A 189 -39.85 -18.40 -12.96
N ARG A 190 -40.24 -19.02 -11.84
CA ARG A 190 -40.30 -20.49 -11.68
C ARG A 190 -41.68 -21.06 -11.37
N GLU A 191 -42.76 -20.45 -11.89
CA GLU A 191 -44.08 -21.08 -11.93
C GLU A 191 -44.51 -21.59 -13.32
N GLU A 192 -43.71 -21.41 -14.37
CA GLU A 192 -44.00 -22.05 -15.66
C GLU A 192 -42.76 -22.68 -16.30
N LYS A 193 -42.89 -23.98 -16.61
CA LYS A 193 -42.02 -24.81 -17.45
C LYS A 193 -40.67 -25.20 -16.85
N PHE A 194 -40.60 -26.41 -16.29
CA PHE A 194 -40.04 -27.59 -16.99
C PHE A 194 -40.11 -28.81 -16.06
N LYS A 195 -40.92 -29.80 -16.45
CA LYS A 195 -40.78 -31.19 -16.03
C LYS A 195 -39.58 -31.78 -16.79
N GLY A 196 -38.67 -32.41 -16.06
CA GLY A 196 -37.84 -33.48 -16.60
C GLY A 196 -36.33 -33.27 -16.53
N ILE A 197 -35.69 -34.24 -15.87
CA ILE A 197 -34.31 -34.72 -16.01
C ILE A 197 -33.28 -34.15 -15.02
N GLY A 198 -33.04 -34.95 -13.97
CA GLY A 198 -31.69 -35.45 -13.66
C GLY A 198 -30.86 -34.69 -12.62
N ASN A 199 -31.00 -35.06 -11.35
CA ASN A 199 -30.08 -34.75 -10.26
C ASN A 199 -28.64 -35.18 -10.58
N SER A 200 -27.68 -34.24 -10.49
CA SER A 200 -26.33 -34.55 -10.02
C SER A 200 -25.99 -33.60 -8.86
N GLN A 201 -25.92 -34.18 -7.66
CA GLN A 201 -25.46 -33.52 -6.45
C GLN A 201 -23.96 -33.20 -6.61
N SER A 202 -23.58 -31.92 -6.57
CA SER A 202 -22.21 -31.54 -6.21
C SER A 202 -22.15 -31.34 -4.70
N ASP A 203 -21.65 -32.39 -4.06
CA ASP A 203 -21.52 -32.53 -2.62
C ASP A 203 -20.52 -31.53 -2.05
N SER A 204 -20.91 -30.93 -0.93
CA SER A 204 -20.15 -30.00 -0.14
C SER A 204 -19.10 -30.75 0.69
N SER A 205 -17.82 -30.55 0.40
CA SER A 205 -16.77 -30.81 1.39
C SER A 205 -15.50 -30.01 1.09
N LEU A 206 -15.48 -28.77 1.57
CA LEU A 206 -14.27 -28.01 1.90
C LEU A 206 -13.53 -28.75 3.03
N LYS A 207 -12.64 -29.68 2.67
CA LYS A 207 -11.58 -30.14 3.56
C LYS A 207 -10.29 -29.39 3.20
N LYS A 208 -9.86 -28.56 4.15
CA LYS A 208 -8.50 -28.00 4.26
C LYS A 208 -7.48 -29.10 3.98
N ILE A 209 -6.80 -29.00 2.85
CA ILE A 209 -5.64 -29.80 2.54
C ILE A 209 -4.43 -28.96 2.93
N GLN A 210 -3.91 -29.16 4.15
CA GLN A 210 -2.49 -28.92 4.42
C GLN A 210 -1.72 -29.96 3.59
N ARG A 211 -1.18 -29.58 2.44
CA ARG A 211 -0.32 -30.45 1.63
C ARG A 211 1.13 -30.01 1.80
N LYS A 212 1.96 -30.93 2.31
CA LYS A 212 3.40 -30.77 2.51
C LYS A 212 4.10 -30.32 1.22
N ARG A 213 4.96 -29.30 1.36
CA ARG A 213 5.90 -28.79 0.35
C ARG A 213 6.79 -29.92 -0.21
N PRO A 214 7.06 -29.96 -1.53
CA PRO A 214 8.15 -30.77 -2.06
C PRO A 214 9.48 -30.30 -1.46
N VAL A 215 10.36 -31.20 -1.04
CA VAL A 215 11.61 -30.89 -0.30
C VAL A 215 12.55 -29.90 -1.04
N LYS A 216 12.31 -29.60 -2.32
CA LYS A 216 13.14 -28.74 -3.18
C LYS A 216 12.41 -27.52 -3.79
N SER A 217 11.14 -27.28 -3.47
CA SER A 217 10.40 -26.18 -4.12
C SER A 217 10.92 -24.82 -3.65
N ALA A 218 11.08 -23.86 -4.57
CA ALA A 218 11.46 -22.48 -4.24
C ALA A 218 10.30 -21.63 -3.68
N PHE A 219 9.08 -22.18 -3.62
CA PHE A 219 7.87 -21.47 -3.23
C PHE A 219 7.41 -21.82 -1.82
N VAL A 220 6.78 -20.85 -1.16
CA VAL A 220 6.22 -21.04 0.20
C VAL A 220 5.12 -22.09 0.17
N THR A 221 4.16 -21.94 -0.75
CA THR A 221 3.03 -22.85 -0.92
C THR A 221 2.94 -23.33 -2.37
N GLN A 222 2.38 -24.54 -2.59
CA GLN A 222 2.23 -25.09 -3.94
C GLN A 222 1.35 -24.21 -4.85
N CYS A 223 0.35 -23.54 -4.28
CA CYS A 223 -0.57 -22.68 -5.02
C CYS A 223 -0.13 -21.22 -5.05
N GLY A 224 0.73 -20.78 -4.12
CA GLY A 224 1.21 -19.40 -4.04
C GLY A 224 2.28 -19.06 -5.07
N ASN A 225 2.45 -17.77 -5.30
CA ASN A 225 3.49 -17.21 -6.16
C ASN A 225 4.58 -16.52 -5.33
N ILE A 226 4.75 -16.90 -4.06
CA ILE A 226 5.75 -16.29 -3.18
C ILE A 226 6.99 -17.18 -3.14
N VAL A 227 8.12 -16.65 -3.61
CA VAL A 227 9.42 -17.31 -3.47
C VAL A 227 9.82 -17.26 -2.00
N GLY A 228 10.22 -18.40 -1.46
CA GLY A 228 10.51 -18.55 -0.04
C GLY A 228 11.54 -19.60 0.29
N GLY A 229 11.99 -19.57 1.54
CA GLY A 229 13.09 -20.39 2.05
C GLY A 229 14.31 -19.53 2.38
N GLY A 230 15.47 -20.17 2.50
CA GLY A 230 16.72 -19.51 2.86
C GLY A 230 17.36 -18.70 1.74
N THR A 231 18.38 -17.91 2.08
CA THR A 231 19.07 -17.02 1.12
C THR A 231 19.55 -17.77 -0.13
N SER A 232 20.11 -18.98 0.03
CA SER A 232 20.60 -19.79 -1.09
C SER A 232 19.49 -20.22 -2.05
N LEU A 233 18.32 -20.59 -1.52
CA LEU A 233 17.18 -21.03 -2.34
C LEU A 233 16.57 -19.86 -3.11
N VAL A 234 16.46 -18.69 -2.46
CA VAL A 234 15.99 -17.46 -3.12
C VAL A 234 16.96 -17.02 -4.21
N LEU A 235 18.28 -17.11 -3.98
CA LEU A 235 19.29 -16.82 -5.01
C LEU A 235 19.23 -17.80 -6.20
N ASN A 236 19.01 -19.08 -5.94
CA ASN A 236 18.82 -20.06 -7.01
C ASN A 236 17.56 -19.77 -7.84
N ALA A 237 16.46 -19.38 -7.17
CA ALA A 237 15.24 -18.96 -7.85
C ALA A 237 15.45 -17.67 -8.65
N LEU A 238 16.22 -16.71 -8.14
CA LEU A 238 16.59 -15.49 -8.86
C LEU A 238 17.41 -15.82 -10.11
N ALA A 239 18.39 -16.71 -10.00
CA ALA A 239 19.17 -17.17 -11.15
C ALA A 239 18.26 -17.83 -12.22
N ALA A 240 17.28 -18.64 -11.79
CA ALA A 240 16.29 -19.23 -12.69
C ALA A 240 15.42 -18.18 -13.39
N TYR A 241 15.00 -17.14 -12.64
CA TYR A 241 14.22 -16.01 -13.15
C TYR A 241 14.99 -15.23 -14.23
N LEU A 242 16.25 -14.88 -13.96
CA LEU A 242 17.11 -14.15 -14.92
C LEU A 242 17.36 -14.96 -16.20
N ARG A 243 17.46 -16.29 -16.06
CA ARG A 243 17.68 -17.25 -17.15
C ARG A 243 16.40 -17.76 -17.81
N TYR A 244 15.24 -17.14 -17.58
CA TYR A 244 13.95 -17.65 -18.07
C TYR A 244 13.91 -18.01 -19.57
N LEU A 245 14.65 -17.26 -20.41
CA LEU A 245 14.71 -17.53 -21.86
C LEU A 245 15.72 -18.62 -22.26
N GLU A 246 16.44 -19.18 -21.30
CA GLU A 246 17.38 -20.30 -21.49
C GLU A 246 16.65 -21.62 -21.16
N GLY A 247 16.66 -22.58 -22.10
CA GLY A 247 16.15 -23.92 -21.82
C GLY A 247 16.96 -24.57 -20.69
N THR A 248 16.28 -25.31 -19.81
CA THR A 248 16.92 -25.93 -18.63
C THR A 248 16.38 -27.32 -18.33
N SER A 249 17.28 -28.19 -17.86
CA SER A 249 16.97 -29.54 -17.37
C SER A 249 16.81 -29.61 -15.83
N ARG A 250 16.94 -28.48 -15.12
CA ARG A 250 16.79 -28.45 -13.65
C ARG A 250 15.33 -28.28 -13.26
N ASP A 251 14.79 -29.24 -12.50
CA ASP A 251 13.40 -29.25 -12.03
C ASP A 251 13.00 -27.96 -11.27
N GLU A 252 13.88 -27.45 -10.39
CA GLU A 252 13.63 -26.21 -9.62
C GLU A 252 13.44 -24.99 -10.52
N TRP A 253 14.13 -24.94 -11.67
CA TRP A 253 13.99 -23.82 -12.60
C TRP A 253 12.69 -23.92 -13.39
N GLN A 254 12.25 -25.14 -13.75
CA GLN A 254 10.98 -25.36 -14.44
C GLN A 254 9.80 -24.87 -13.58
N GLU A 255 9.81 -25.17 -12.28
CA GLU A 255 8.81 -24.67 -11.34
C GLU A 255 8.77 -23.13 -11.31
N VAL A 256 9.95 -22.49 -11.21
CA VAL A 256 10.04 -21.01 -11.25
C VAL A 256 9.53 -20.46 -12.58
N HIS A 257 9.87 -21.07 -13.71
CA HIS A 257 9.43 -20.65 -15.04
C HIS A 257 7.91 -20.80 -15.24
N GLU A 258 7.29 -21.84 -14.69
CA GLU A 258 5.83 -22.00 -14.66
C GLU A 258 5.15 -20.93 -13.82
N LYS A 259 5.65 -20.70 -12.61
CA LYS A 259 5.10 -19.70 -11.68
C LYS A 259 5.24 -18.29 -12.20
N LEU A 260 6.36 -17.99 -12.86
CA LEU A 260 6.59 -16.73 -13.54
C LEU A 260 5.52 -16.48 -14.60
N ARG A 261 5.23 -17.45 -15.47
CA ARG A 261 4.16 -17.32 -16.47
C ARG A 261 2.79 -17.09 -15.83
N ALA A 262 2.52 -17.73 -14.69
CA ALA A 262 1.26 -17.54 -13.96
C ALA A 262 1.18 -16.20 -13.21
N ALA A 263 2.33 -15.67 -12.76
CA ALA A 263 2.42 -14.42 -12.00
C ALA A 263 2.56 -13.18 -12.90
N GLU A 264 2.92 -13.34 -14.17
CA GLU A 264 3.10 -12.24 -15.12
C GLU A 264 1.75 -11.64 -15.54
N THR A 265 1.25 -10.69 -14.76
CA THR A 265 0.02 -9.95 -15.11
C THR A 265 0.26 -8.85 -16.14
N ARG A 266 1.48 -8.34 -16.21
CA ARG A 266 1.96 -7.30 -17.12
C ARG A 266 3.48 -7.44 -17.24
N GLU A 267 4.09 -6.96 -18.32
CA GLU A 267 5.51 -7.15 -18.56
C GLU A 267 6.40 -6.68 -17.38
N GLY A 268 7.12 -7.65 -16.78
CA GLY A 268 8.06 -7.43 -15.68
C GLY A 268 7.45 -7.40 -14.28
N ALA A 269 6.13 -7.58 -14.13
CA ALA A 269 5.47 -7.58 -12.83
C ALA A 269 5.71 -8.88 -12.04
N SER A 270 6.01 -9.97 -12.75
CA SER A 270 6.33 -11.25 -12.13
C SER A 270 7.46 -11.14 -11.11
N PHE A 271 8.44 -10.27 -11.31
CA PHE A 271 9.54 -10.10 -10.35
C PHE A 271 9.02 -9.68 -8.96
N GLY A 272 8.23 -8.61 -8.91
CA GLY A 272 7.66 -8.11 -7.66
C GLY A 272 6.72 -9.13 -7.01
N ALA A 273 5.90 -9.82 -7.81
CA ALA A 273 5.00 -10.86 -7.32
C ALA A 273 5.75 -12.06 -6.70
N LEU A 274 6.85 -12.48 -7.33
CA LEU A 274 7.63 -13.65 -6.92
C LEU A 274 8.57 -13.33 -5.74
N PHE A 275 9.33 -12.24 -5.84
CA PHE A 275 10.44 -11.94 -4.92
C PHE A 275 10.13 -10.81 -3.93
N GLY A 276 9.00 -10.11 -4.06
CA GLY A 276 8.63 -8.97 -3.22
C GLY A 276 8.65 -9.30 -1.72
N SER A 277 8.07 -10.43 -1.32
CA SER A 277 8.08 -10.89 0.07
C SER A 277 9.47 -11.23 0.60
N ALA A 278 10.34 -11.81 -0.25
CA ALA A 278 11.71 -12.13 0.12
C ALA A 278 12.58 -10.87 0.30
N LEU A 279 12.32 -9.84 -0.52
CA LEU A 279 12.91 -8.51 -0.36
C LEU A 279 12.40 -7.81 0.90
N LEU A 280 11.09 -7.89 1.17
CA LEU A 280 10.46 -7.30 2.34
C LEU A 280 11.02 -7.86 3.64
N LEU A 281 11.21 -9.17 3.72
CA LEU A 281 11.74 -9.85 4.90
C LEU A 281 13.28 -9.83 4.99
N GLY A 282 13.97 -9.17 4.05
CA GLY A 282 15.43 -9.07 4.04
C GLY A 282 16.16 -10.39 3.75
N ILE A 283 15.48 -11.42 3.24
CA ILE A 283 16.09 -12.72 2.88
C ILE A 283 17.16 -12.53 1.79
N ILE A 284 16.87 -11.62 0.86
CA ILE A 284 17.80 -11.10 -0.13
C ILE A 284 17.72 -9.57 -0.13
N SER A 285 18.87 -8.90 -0.25
CA SER A 285 18.89 -7.44 -0.34
C SER A 285 18.65 -6.95 -1.78
N ARG A 286 18.07 -5.76 -1.92
CA ARG A 286 17.92 -5.04 -3.20
C ARG A 286 19.24 -4.96 -3.97
N ARG A 287 20.31 -4.60 -3.25
CA ARG A 287 21.67 -4.53 -3.79
C ARG A 287 22.15 -5.86 -4.35
N ARG A 288 21.87 -6.97 -3.65
CA ARG A 288 22.23 -8.31 -4.13
C ARG A 288 21.48 -8.67 -5.40
N VAL A 289 20.16 -8.39 -5.47
CA VAL A 289 19.38 -8.61 -6.70
C VAL A 289 19.97 -7.82 -7.88
N TYR A 290 20.26 -6.54 -7.68
CA TYR A 290 20.84 -5.70 -8.73
C TYR A 290 22.19 -6.25 -9.20
N TYR A 291 23.07 -6.63 -8.26
CA TYR A 291 24.36 -7.24 -8.58
C TYR A 291 24.22 -8.50 -9.44
N GLU A 292 23.39 -9.46 -9.03
CA GLU A 292 23.16 -10.70 -9.77
C GLU A 292 22.58 -10.45 -11.17
N ALA A 293 21.66 -9.48 -11.30
CA ALA A 293 21.10 -9.11 -12.59
C ALA A 293 22.16 -8.53 -13.54
N ILE A 294 23.02 -7.63 -13.04
CA ILE A 294 24.08 -6.99 -13.84
C ILE A 294 25.20 -7.97 -14.18
N GLU A 295 25.62 -8.83 -13.24
CA GLU A 295 26.63 -9.86 -13.53
C GLU A 295 26.13 -10.85 -14.59
N TYR A 296 24.87 -11.27 -14.50
CA TYR A 296 24.29 -12.14 -15.52
C TYR A 296 24.22 -11.48 -16.91
N ASP A 297 23.87 -10.18 -17.01
CA ASP A 297 23.90 -9.44 -18.28
C ASP A 297 25.32 -9.31 -18.86
N LYS A 298 26.33 -9.12 -18.00
CA LYS A 298 27.75 -9.10 -18.41
C LYS A 298 28.18 -10.46 -18.96
N GLU A 299 27.88 -11.54 -18.25
CA GLU A 299 28.22 -12.91 -18.68
C GLU A 299 27.59 -13.23 -20.03
N ARG A 300 26.30 -12.89 -20.21
CA ARG A 300 25.56 -13.11 -21.45
C ARG A 300 26.12 -12.33 -22.64
N ASN A 301 26.60 -11.12 -22.42
CA ASN A 301 27.10 -10.22 -23.48
C ASN A 301 28.63 -10.16 -23.58
N ALA A 302 29.35 -11.20 -23.10
CA ALA A 302 30.81 -11.27 -23.16
C ALA A 302 31.53 -10.03 -22.56
N GLY A 303 30.98 -9.48 -21.48
CA GLY A 303 31.52 -8.32 -20.76
C GLY A 303 31.13 -6.95 -21.33
N ILE A 304 30.41 -6.89 -22.45
CA ILE A 304 29.85 -5.64 -22.98
C ILE A 304 28.51 -5.39 -22.30
N ILE A 305 28.51 -4.54 -21.27
CA ILE A 305 27.26 -4.04 -20.69
C ILE A 305 26.54 -3.25 -21.78
N SER A 306 25.27 -3.58 -22.06
CA SER A 306 24.44 -2.78 -22.97
C SER A 306 24.45 -1.33 -22.49
N HIS A 307 25.02 -0.42 -23.28
CA HIS A 307 25.12 1.01 -22.94
C HIS A 307 23.74 1.69 -22.82
N PHE A 308 22.67 0.97 -23.20
CA PHE A 308 21.28 1.38 -23.08
C PHE A 308 20.47 0.63 -21.99
N GLY A 309 21.13 -0.08 -21.07
CA GLY A 309 20.50 -0.63 -19.86
C GLY A 309 19.74 -1.96 -20.08
N CYS A 310 20.37 -3.05 -19.62
CA CYS A 310 19.87 -4.44 -19.47
C CYS A 310 19.22 -5.11 -20.70
N SER A 311 19.91 -6.09 -21.30
CA SER A 311 19.58 -6.68 -22.61
C SER A 311 18.66 -7.94 -22.58
N ALA A 312 17.98 -8.21 -21.47
CA ALA A 312 16.91 -9.21 -21.39
C ALA A 312 15.78 -8.68 -20.51
N LYS A 313 14.52 -8.97 -20.87
CA LYS A 313 13.32 -8.46 -20.17
C LYS A 313 13.34 -8.72 -18.66
N MET A 314 13.81 -9.91 -18.26
CA MET A 314 13.85 -10.33 -16.84
C MET A 314 14.93 -9.59 -16.05
N VAL A 315 16.09 -9.36 -16.68
CA VAL A 315 17.18 -8.58 -16.08
C VAL A 315 16.71 -7.16 -15.81
N ALA A 316 16.10 -6.52 -16.82
CA ALA A 316 15.56 -5.18 -16.71
C ALA A 316 14.48 -5.13 -15.61
N ALA A 317 13.54 -6.09 -15.59
CA ALA A 317 12.49 -6.14 -14.57
C ALA A 317 13.04 -6.24 -13.13
N ALA A 318 14.04 -7.11 -12.90
CA ALA A 318 14.67 -7.25 -11.59
C ALA A 318 15.43 -5.98 -11.18
N ALA A 319 16.27 -5.45 -12.07
CA ALA A 319 17.09 -4.26 -11.81
C ALA A 319 16.24 -2.99 -11.61
N ASP A 320 15.28 -2.74 -12.50
CA ASP A 320 14.41 -1.57 -12.44
C ASP A 320 13.52 -1.59 -11.20
N THR A 321 13.03 -2.76 -10.79
CA THR A 321 12.21 -2.89 -9.57
C THR A 321 13.00 -2.48 -8.34
N VAL A 322 14.21 -3.02 -8.14
CA VAL A 322 14.99 -2.71 -6.93
C VAL A 322 15.55 -1.29 -6.91
N CYS A 323 15.90 -0.74 -8.08
CA CYS A 323 16.25 0.68 -8.22
C CYS A 323 15.07 1.60 -7.89
N SER A 324 13.86 1.23 -8.34
CA SER A 324 12.63 1.97 -8.02
C SER A 324 12.34 1.92 -6.51
N MET A 325 12.37 0.74 -5.89
CA MET A 325 12.19 0.58 -4.44
C MET A 325 13.19 1.44 -3.64
N GLU A 326 14.44 1.49 -4.10
CA GLU A 326 15.47 2.31 -3.48
C GLU A 326 15.17 3.81 -3.60
N TRP A 327 14.78 4.28 -4.79
CA TRP A 327 14.38 5.68 -4.99
C TRP A 327 13.28 6.10 -4.01
N TYR A 328 12.22 5.30 -3.85
CA TYR A 328 11.14 5.61 -2.92
C TYR A 328 11.58 5.54 -1.45
N THR A 329 12.53 4.67 -1.11
CA THR A 329 13.12 4.64 0.24
C THR A 329 13.91 5.92 0.53
N LEU A 330 14.71 6.39 -0.42
CA LEU A 330 15.45 7.66 -0.30
C LEU A 330 14.50 8.86 -0.20
N LEU A 331 13.41 8.88 -0.98
CA LEU A 331 12.38 9.91 -0.88
C LEU A 331 11.69 9.90 0.49
N ALA A 332 11.35 8.73 1.03
CA ALA A 332 10.74 8.59 2.35
C ALA A 332 11.69 9.09 3.46
N LEU A 333 12.97 8.72 3.41
CA LEU A 333 14.01 9.21 4.34
C LEU A 333 14.15 10.74 4.29
N LYS A 334 14.18 11.31 3.07
CA LYS A 334 14.26 12.76 2.88
C LYS A 334 13.02 13.49 3.43
N SER A 335 11.83 12.93 3.20
CA SER A 335 10.56 13.49 3.67
C SER A 335 10.48 13.51 5.19
N LYS A 336 10.92 12.41 5.83
CA LYS A 336 11.05 12.31 7.29
C LYS A 336 12.03 13.34 7.85
N ALA A 337 13.18 13.55 7.21
CA ALA A 337 14.14 14.57 7.64
C ALA A 337 13.59 16.01 7.54
N ALA A 338 12.72 16.28 6.56
CA ALA A 338 12.08 17.58 6.38
C ALA A 338 10.89 17.81 7.32
N SER A 339 10.21 16.75 7.76
CA SER A 339 8.96 16.84 8.54
C SER A 339 9.14 17.21 10.02
N LEU A 340 10.39 17.25 10.51
CA LEU A 340 10.77 17.80 11.83
C LEU A 340 10.50 19.32 11.99
N GLY A 341 9.81 19.96 11.03
CA GLY A 341 9.57 21.41 10.95
C GLY A 341 8.12 21.89 10.82
N GLY A 342 7.08 21.07 11.07
CA GLY A 342 5.70 21.59 11.28
C GLY A 342 4.52 20.80 10.69
N SER A 343 4.73 19.82 9.83
CA SER A 343 3.71 18.82 9.46
C SER A 343 4.38 17.47 9.32
N SER A 344 4.02 16.51 10.18
CA SER A 344 4.72 15.22 10.23
C SER A 344 4.26 14.35 9.05
N VAL A 345 5.00 14.38 7.94
CA VAL A 345 4.91 13.30 6.94
C VAL A 345 5.26 12.00 7.64
N ARG A 346 4.38 11.01 7.48
CA ARG A 346 4.50 9.66 8.00
C ARG A 346 4.46 8.66 6.86
N ILE A 347 5.09 7.52 7.08
CA ILE A 347 5.21 6.44 6.10
C ILE A 347 4.58 5.19 6.69
N TRP A 348 3.71 4.55 5.92
CA TRP A 348 3.12 3.25 6.21
C TRP A 348 3.47 2.30 5.07
N ARG A 349 3.73 1.03 5.38
CA ARG A 349 4.01 0.02 4.36
C ARG A 349 2.79 -0.86 4.13
N TRP A 350 2.19 -0.73 2.95
CA TRP A 350 1.05 -1.54 2.55
C TRP A 350 1.46 -2.58 1.52
N ASN A 351 1.32 -3.87 1.84
CA ASN A 351 1.69 -4.98 0.95
C ASN A 351 3.12 -4.86 0.38
N GLY A 352 4.06 -4.39 1.21
CA GLY A 352 5.45 -4.17 0.81
C GLY A 352 5.75 -2.77 0.24
N TYR A 353 4.74 -2.00 -0.14
CA TYR A 353 4.88 -0.71 -0.81
C TYR A 353 4.81 0.48 0.16
N LEU A 354 5.64 1.50 -0.07
CA LEU A 354 5.67 2.70 0.77
C LEU A 354 4.53 3.68 0.43
N ILE A 355 3.72 4.01 1.43
CA ILE A 355 2.59 4.94 1.35
C ILE A 355 2.88 6.15 2.24
N HIS A 356 2.83 7.34 1.63
CA HIS A 356 2.97 8.61 2.34
C HIS A 356 1.62 9.07 2.88
N TYR A 357 1.57 9.50 4.13
CA TYR A 357 0.40 10.10 4.73
C TYR A 357 0.77 11.16 5.77
N THR A 358 -0.24 11.89 6.25
CA THR A 358 -0.12 12.81 7.38
C THR A 358 -1.28 12.60 8.34
N GLN A 359 -1.09 13.01 9.59
CA GLN A 359 -2.11 13.05 10.64
C GLN A 359 -2.04 14.41 11.34
N SER A 360 -3.21 15.00 11.64
CA SER A 360 -3.34 16.18 12.49
C SER A 360 -4.50 16.00 13.47
N GLY A 361 -4.36 16.55 14.67
CA GLY A 361 -5.31 16.38 15.77
C GLY A 361 -5.06 15.10 16.58
N ASP A 362 -5.35 15.18 17.88
CA ASP A 362 -5.13 14.11 18.86
C ASP A 362 -6.43 13.56 19.47
N GLU A 363 -7.54 14.30 19.36
CA GLU A 363 -8.83 13.95 19.94
C GLU A 363 -10.00 14.22 18.98
N GLY A 364 -11.14 13.57 19.24
CA GLY A 364 -12.38 13.78 18.50
C GLY A 364 -12.60 12.81 17.33
N PRO A 365 -13.61 13.10 16.49
CA PRO A 365 -14.02 12.25 15.37
C PRO A 365 -12.90 12.03 14.36
N ALA A 366 -12.82 10.82 13.80
CA ALA A 366 -11.80 10.46 12.82
C ALA A 366 -12.27 10.74 11.38
N LEU A 367 -11.46 11.48 10.60
CA LEU A 367 -11.69 11.79 9.19
C LEU A 367 -10.55 11.26 8.32
N LEU A 368 -10.89 10.71 7.16
CA LEU A 368 -9.92 10.30 6.14
C LEU A 368 -10.15 11.06 4.84
N LEU A 369 -9.16 11.85 4.43
CA LEU A 369 -9.17 12.64 3.21
C LEU A 369 -8.46 11.89 2.07
N VAL A 370 -9.15 11.70 0.95
CA VAL A 370 -8.69 10.93 -0.21
C VAL A 370 -8.66 11.82 -1.45
N HIS A 371 -7.49 11.98 -2.06
CA HIS A 371 -7.28 12.93 -3.16
C HIS A 371 -7.76 12.42 -4.53
N GLY A 372 -7.85 13.36 -5.49
CA GLY A 372 -8.18 13.09 -6.89
C GLY A 372 -7.02 12.51 -7.72
N PHE A 373 -7.28 12.16 -8.98
CA PHE A 373 -6.26 11.59 -9.87
C PHE A 373 -5.13 12.59 -10.13
N GLY A 374 -3.87 12.20 -9.93
CA GLY A 374 -2.70 13.05 -10.16
C GLY A 374 -2.37 14.01 -9.00
N ALA A 375 -3.19 14.03 -7.95
CA ALA A 375 -2.92 14.76 -6.72
C ALA A 375 -2.22 13.88 -5.66
N PHE A 376 -2.12 14.39 -4.43
CA PHE A 376 -1.46 13.79 -3.27
C PHE A 376 -2.05 14.40 -1.99
N TRP A 377 -1.70 13.88 -0.81
CA TRP A 377 -2.32 14.30 0.47
C TRP A 377 -2.27 15.82 0.70
N SER A 378 -1.17 16.49 0.32
CA SER A 378 -1.00 17.94 0.52
C SER A 378 -1.88 18.80 -0.39
N HIS A 379 -2.65 18.20 -1.30
CA HIS A 379 -3.74 18.90 -1.97
C HIS A 379 -4.85 19.33 -1.00
N TYR A 380 -4.87 18.75 0.21
CA TYR A 380 -5.69 19.16 1.35
C TYR A 380 -4.95 20.09 2.35
N ARG A 381 -3.90 20.81 1.92
CA ARG A 381 -3.03 21.62 2.79
C ARG A 381 -3.77 22.60 3.71
N ASP A 382 -4.89 23.16 3.26
CA ASP A 382 -5.71 24.11 4.04
C ASP A 382 -6.90 23.44 4.74
N ASN A 383 -7.12 22.15 4.53
CA ASN A 383 -8.20 21.39 5.16
C ASN A 383 -7.69 20.64 6.40
N ILE A 384 -6.51 20.03 6.32
CA ILE A 384 -6.00 19.11 7.35
C ILE A 384 -5.91 19.78 8.71
N HIS A 385 -5.16 20.90 8.81
CA HIS A 385 -4.96 21.56 10.11
C HIS A 385 -6.23 22.27 10.58
N ASN A 386 -6.94 22.95 9.67
CA ASN A 386 -8.15 23.69 10.02
C ASN A 386 -9.28 22.77 10.53
N ILE A 387 -9.49 21.62 9.88
CA ILE A 387 -10.46 20.61 10.35
C ILE A 387 -10.02 20.04 11.71
N ALA A 388 -8.72 19.80 11.89
CA ALA A 388 -8.18 19.29 13.15
C ALA A 388 -8.34 20.30 14.31
N GLU A 389 -8.06 21.58 14.08
CA GLU A 389 -8.31 22.67 15.04
C GLU A 389 -9.79 22.80 15.41
N GLY A 390 -10.70 22.38 14.53
CA GLY A 390 -12.13 22.26 14.81
C GLY A 390 -12.53 21.09 15.71
N GLY A 391 -11.58 20.33 16.25
CA GLY A 391 -11.82 19.26 17.23
C GLY A 391 -11.95 17.87 16.61
N SER A 392 -11.31 17.62 15.47
CA SER A 392 -11.29 16.31 14.82
C SER A 392 -9.86 15.76 14.68
N ARG A 393 -9.74 14.44 14.48
CA ARG A 393 -8.50 13.81 14.01
C ARG A 393 -8.60 13.58 12.51
N VAL A 394 -7.61 14.09 11.78
CA VAL A 394 -7.62 14.10 10.32
C VAL A 394 -6.42 13.33 9.80
N TRP A 395 -6.69 12.31 8.99
CA TRP A 395 -5.69 11.63 8.18
C TRP A 395 -5.87 12.02 6.72
N ALA A 396 -4.75 12.24 6.04
CA ALA A 396 -4.73 12.40 4.59
C ALA A 396 -3.60 11.54 4.04
N LEU A 397 -3.93 10.62 3.13
CA LEU A 397 -2.96 9.73 2.50
C LEU A 397 -2.76 10.08 1.03
N THR A 398 -1.58 9.77 0.51
CA THR A 398 -1.33 9.71 -0.92
C THR A 398 -1.55 8.27 -1.39
N LEU A 399 -2.46 8.06 -2.35
CA LEU A 399 -2.77 6.74 -2.88
C LEU A 399 -1.53 6.10 -3.55
N LEU A 400 -1.43 4.77 -3.49
CA LEU A 400 -0.42 4.00 -4.25
C LEU A 400 -0.48 4.40 -5.72
N GLY A 401 0.67 4.68 -6.33
CA GLY A 401 0.73 5.19 -7.70
C GLY A 401 0.84 6.72 -7.83
N PHE A 402 0.70 7.47 -6.74
CA PHE A 402 0.63 8.94 -6.78
C PHE A 402 1.65 9.63 -5.86
N GLY A 403 1.89 10.92 -6.10
CA GLY A 403 2.79 11.77 -5.30
C GLY A 403 4.14 11.11 -5.02
N GLU A 404 4.52 11.07 -3.75
CA GLU A 404 5.74 10.39 -3.27
C GLU A 404 5.49 8.94 -2.83
N SER A 405 4.24 8.46 -2.88
CA SER A 405 3.99 7.03 -2.64
C SER A 405 4.52 6.20 -3.80
N GLU A 406 4.87 4.95 -3.46
CA GLU A 406 5.47 4.01 -4.39
C GLU A 406 4.54 3.73 -5.57
N LYS A 407 5.14 3.52 -6.75
CA LYS A 407 4.42 3.24 -8.00
C LYS A 407 4.86 1.89 -8.57
N PRO A 408 4.58 0.77 -7.87
CA PRO A 408 5.05 -0.54 -8.28
C PRO A 408 4.44 -0.98 -9.62
N ASN A 409 5.11 -1.92 -10.28
CA ASN A 409 4.69 -2.52 -11.55
C ASN A 409 3.54 -3.52 -11.33
N ILE A 410 2.34 -3.03 -11.04
CA ILE A 410 1.14 -3.86 -10.79
C ILE A 410 -0.01 -3.46 -11.73
N VAL A 411 -1.11 -4.20 -11.64
CA VAL A 411 -2.39 -3.81 -12.23
C VAL A 411 -3.15 -2.94 -11.24
N TYR A 412 -3.25 -1.65 -11.52
CA TYR A 412 -4.03 -0.71 -10.72
C TYR A 412 -5.51 -0.81 -11.08
N THR A 413 -6.35 -0.94 -10.06
CA THR A 413 -7.81 -0.96 -10.19
C THR A 413 -8.43 -0.18 -9.04
N GLU A 414 -9.68 0.24 -9.22
CA GLU A 414 -10.50 0.84 -8.18
C GLU A 414 -10.58 -0.05 -6.92
N VAL A 415 -10.61 -1.37 -7.10
CA VAL A 415 -10.63 -2.33 -5.99
C VAL A 415 -9.29 -2.36 -5.24
N VAL A 416 -8.15 -2.26 -5.93
CA VAL A 416 -6.83 -2.18 -5.29
C VAL A 416 -6.73 -0.92 -4.42
N TRP A 417 -7.15 0.24 -4.95
CA TRP A 417 -7.15 1.48 -4.16
C TRP A 417 -8.17 1.45 -3.02
N ALA A 418 -9.36 0.88 -3.20
CA ALA A 418 -10.33 0.71 -2.12
C ALA A 418 -9.82 -0.22 -1.01
N LYS A 419 -9.12 -1.31 -1.36
CA LYS A 419 -8.46 -2.19 -0.37
C LYS A 419 -7.36 -1.46 0.40
N LEU A 420 -6.56 -0.63 -0.27
CA LEU A 420 -5.57 0.22 0.40
C LEU A 420 -6.24 1.16 1.42
N LEU A 421 -7.37 1.78 1.07
CA LEU A 421 -8.12 2.62 2.02
C LEU A 421 -8.68 1.80 3.19
N ARG A 422 -9.25 0.63 2.92
CA ARG A 422 -9.73 -0.29 3.96
C ARG A 422 -8.62 -0.63 4.95
N ASP A 423 -7.48 -1.09 4.43
CA ASP A 423 -6.35 -1.53 5.24
C ASP A 423 -5.75 -0.34 6.01
N PHE A 424 -5.70 0.85 5.40
CA PHE A 424 -5.28 2.05 6.11
C PHE A 424 -6.21 2.40 7.28
N ILE A 425 -7.54 2.25 7.12
CA ILE A 425 -8.48 2.51 8.21
C ILE A 425 -8.31 1.48 9.34
N ILE A 426 -8.11 0.21 9.01
CA ILE A 426 -7.95 -0.87 10.00
C ILE A 426 -6.60 -0.75 10.72
N GLU A 427 -5.53 -0.67 9.94
CA GLU A 427 -4.16 -0.72 10.45
C GLU A 427 -3.76 0.64 11.02
N VAL A 428 -3.87 1.74 10.26
CA VAL A 428 -3.31 3.03 10.68
C VAL A 428 -4.28 3.84 11.55
N VAL A 429 -5.55 3.92 11.16
CA VAL A 429 -6.53 4.74 11.90
C VAL A 429 -7.06 4.00 13.14
N GLY A 430 -7.37 2.71 13.00
CA GLY A 430 -7.85 1.88 14.09
C GLY A 430 -9.27 2.19 14.54
N GLU A 431 -10.13 2.80 13.71
CA GLU A 431 -11.55 3.01 14.02
C GLU A 431 -12.35 3.40 12.76
N PRO A 432 -13.70 3.30 12.77
CA PRO A 432 -14.51 3.80 11.66
C PRO A 432 -14.33 5.31 11.48
N VAL A 433 -14.29 5.77 10.22
CA VAL A 433 -13.99 7.17 9.87
C VAL A 433 -15.12 7.85 9.09
N HIS A 434 -15.20 9.17 9.15
CA HIS A 434 -15.88 9.95 8.12
C HIS A 434 -14.98 10.03 6.89
N LEU A 435 -15.43 9.44 5.79
CA LEU A 435 -14.67 9.39 4.55
C LEU A 435 -14.92 10.64 3.71
N VAL A 436 -13.87 11.32 3.28
CA VAL A 436 -13.93 12.50 2.41
C VAL A 436 -13.13 12.25 1.16
N GLY A 437 -13.74 12.37 -0.01
CA GLY A 437 -13.06 12.06 -1.28
C GLY A 437 -13.35 13.09 -2.37
N ASN A 438 -12.28 13.57 -3.02
CA ASN A 438 -12.37 14.41 -4.21
C ASN A 438 -12.22 13.60 -5.50
N SER A 439 -13.08 13.86 -6.49
CA SER A 439 -12.97 13.23 -7.82
C SER A 439 -12.93 11.69 -7.71
N ILE A 440 -11.91 11.02 -8.27
CA ILE A 440 -11.72 9.58 -8.10
C ILE A 440 -11.67 9.14 -6.63
N GLY A 441 -11.11 9.96 -5.73
CA GLY A 441 -11.11 9.69 -4.29
C GLY A 441 -12.53 9.55 -3.73
N GLY A 442 -13.47 10.36 -4.25
CA GLY A 442 -14.90 10.27 -3.93
C GLY A 442 -15.51 8.92 -4.34
N TYR A 443 -15.14 8.43 -5.52
CA TYR A 443 -15.58 7.12 -6.00
C TYR A 443 -15.02 5.98 -5.14
N LEU A 444 -13.74 6.05 -4.78
CA LEU A 444 -13.06 5.05 -3.96
C LEU A 444 -13.65 4.97 -2.55
N VAL A 445 -13.95 6.11 -1.92
CA VAL A 445 -14.60 6.08 -0.59
C VAL A 445 -16.02 5.54 -0.64
N ALA A 446 -16.76 5.75 -1.75
CA ALA A 446 -18.06 5.13 -1.95
C ALA A 446 -17.95 3.59 -2.08
N ILE A 447 -16.91 3.09 -2.76
CA ILE A 447 -16.61 1.65 -2.79
C ILE A 447 -16.32 1.12 -1.38
N VAL A 448 -15.50 1.82 -0.59
CA VAL A 448 -15.20 1.41 0.79
C VAL A 448 -16.47 1.35 1.63
N ALA A 449 -17.31 2.38 1.57
CA ALA A 449 -18.59 2.40 2.27
C ALA A 449 -19.48 1.22 1.87
N ARG A 450 -19.56 0.89 0.57
CA ARG A 450 -20.40 -0.23 0.09
C ARG A 450 -19.90 -1.59 0.53
N LEU A 451 -18.59 -1.82 0.43
CA LEU A 451 -18.00 -3.14 0.65
C LEU A 451 -17.69 -3.42 2.13
N TRP A 452 -17.37 -2.36 2.87
CA TRP A 452 -17.01 -2.44 4.29
C TRP A 452 -17.72 -1.33 5.08
N PRO A 453 -19.07 -1.39 5.17
CA PRO A 453 -19.87 -0.32 5.78
C PRO A 453 -19.48 -0.02 7.23
N ALA A 454 -19.00 -1.01 7.97
CA ALA A 454 -18.55 -0.84 9.35
C ALA A 454 -17.31 0.07 9.50
N LEU A 455 -16.56 0.33 8.42
CA LEU A 455 -15.40 1.25 8.43
C LEU A 455 -15.80 2.71 8.20
N ALA A 456 -17.04 2.98 7.78
CA ALA A 456 -17.49 4.32 7.38
C ALA A 456 -18.59 4.86 8.31
N LYS A 457 -18.32 5.98 8.97
CA LYS A 457 -19.32 6.75 9.74
C LYS A 457 -20.22 7.58 8.82
N SER A 458 -19.63 8.23 7.82
CA SER A 458 -20.33 8.95 6.76
C SER A 458 -19.46 9.04 5.52
N VAL A 459 -20.05 9.44 4.38
CA VAL A 459 -19.35 9.69 3.13
C VAL A 459 -19.55 11.14 2.70
N ILE A 460 -18.45 11.85 2.40
CA ILE A 460 -18.44 13.22 1.91
C ILE A 460 -17.80 13.23 0.52
N LEU A 461 -18.59 13.57 -0.49
CA LEU A 461 -18.20 13.55 -1.91
C LEU A 461 -17.93 14.97 -2.39
N LEU A 462 -16.70 15.25 -2.79
CA LEU A 462 -16.26 16.54 -3.31
C LEU A 462 -16.07 16.43 -4.82
N ASN A 463 -16.99 16.92 -5.65
CA ASN A 463 -16.93 16.76 -7.12
C ASN A 463 -16.54 15.32 -7.54
N SER A 464 -17.17 14.31 -6.91
CA SER A 464 -16.77 12.90 -7.06
C SER A 464 -16.82 12.43 -8.51
N ALA A 465 -15.97 11.47 -8.86
CA ALA A 465 -16.10 10.67 -10.07
C ALA A 465 -17.26 9.65 -9.91
N GLY A 466 -17.48 8.85 -10.96
CA GLY A 466 -18.54 7.84 -11.00
C GLY A 466 -19.86 8.38 -11.52
N ASN A 467 -20.56 7.55 -12.28
CA ASN A 467 -21.85 7.90 -12.89
C ASN A 467 -23.01 7.63 -11.94
N VAL A 468 -24.16 8.23 -12.20
CA VAL A 468 -25.44 7.91 -11.56
C VAL A 468 -26.39 7.47 -12.67
N ILE A 469 -26.92 6.26 -12.58
CA ILE A 469 -27.67 5.62 -13.68
C ILE A 469 -28.95 4.98 -13.12
N PRO A 470 -30.11 5.14 -13.78
CA PRO A 470 -31.35 4.50 -13.37
C PRO A 470 -31.31 2.99 -13.65
N GLY A 471 -31.85 2.17 -12.75
CA GLY A 471 -32.12 0.75 -13.02
C GLY A 471 -30.88 -0.14 -13.20
N TYR A 472 -29.75 0.20 -12.56
CA TYR A 472 -28.56 -0.66 -12.59
C TYR A 472 -28.85 -2.04 -11.98
N SER A 473 -28.84 -3.08 -12.82
CA SER A 473 -29.17 -4.47 -12.47
C SER A 473 -27.94 -5.37 -12.31
N GLY A 474 -26.76 -4.78 -12.08
CA GLY A 474 -25.50 -5.51 -11.97
C GLY A 474 -24.99 -5.97 -13.34
N ALA A 475 -24.18 -5.14 -13.99
CA ALA A 475 -23.52 -5.54 -15.24
C ALA A 475 -22.27 -6.38 -14.94
N ARG A 476 -21.98 -7.34 -15.83
CA ARG A 476 -20.83 -8.25 -15.75
C ARG A 476 -19.52 -7.47 -15.66
N HIS A 477 -18.79 -7.66 -14.56
CA HIS A 477 -17.36 -7.36 -14.53
C HIS A 477 -16.64 -8.32 -15.49
N SER A 478 -15.80 -7.77 -16.37
CA SER A 478 -14.86 -8.59 -17.12
C SER A 478 -13.75 -9.04 -16.18
N ASP A 479 -13.69 -10.34 -15.89
CA ASP A 479 -12.75 -10.92 -14.92
C ASP A 479 -11.27 -10.91 -15.39
N VAL A 480 -10.96 -10.32 -16.55
CA VAL A 480 -9.60 -10.24 -17.07
C VAL A 480 -9.37 -8.85 -17.68
N ARG A 481 -8.91 -7.91 -16.86
CA ARG A 481 -8.37 -6.63 -17.36
C ARG A 481 -6.91 -6.84 -17.76
N GLN A 482 -6.70 -7.18 -19.02
CA GLN A 482 -5.37 -7.16 -19.62
C GLN A 482 -5.11 -5.80 -20.24
N THR A 483 -4.06 -5.13 -19.78
CA THR A 483 -3.51 -3.96 -20.48
C THR A 483 -2.88 -4.44 -21.78
N SER A 484 -3.47 -4.07 -22.92
CA SER A 484 -2.89 -4.38 -24.23
C SER A 484 -1.63 -3.54 -24.47
N GLY A 485 -0.75 -3.98 -25.39
CA GLY A 485 0.42 -3.19 -25.79
C GLY A 485 0.04 -1.80 -26.35
N ALA A 486 -1.18 -1.65 -26.88
CA ALA A 486 -1.73 -0.36 -27.29
C ALA A 486 -2.01 0.58 -26.10
N ALA A 487 -2.52 0.04 -24.98
CA ALA A 487 -2.74 0.81 -23.75
C ALA A 487 -1.40 1.32 -23.17
N TRP A 488 -0.35 0.49 -23.21
CA TRP A 488 1.01 0.89 -22.81
C TRP A 488 1.54 2.05 -23.66
N LEU A 489 1.44 1.96 -24.99
CA LEU A 489 1.83 3.06 -25.89
C LEU A 489 1.00 4.32 -25.63
N ALA A 490 -0.33 4.18 -25.50
CA ALA A 490 -1.22 5.29 -25.22
C ALA A 490 -0.88 6.00 -23.90
N ALA A 491 -0.51 5.24 -22.86
CA ALA A 491 -0.09 5.81 -21.58
C ALA A 491 1.21 6.61 -21.68
N ARG A 492 2.15 6.21 -22.56
CA ARG A 492 3.37 7.00 -22.82
C ARG A 492 3.06 8.32 -23.53
N PHE A 493 2.19 8.29 -24.54
CA PHE A 493 1.73 9.51 -25.20
C PHE A 493 0.95 10.41 -24.24
N LEU A 494 0.07 9.83 -23.42
CA LEU A 494 -0.68 10.55 -22.40
C LEU A 494 0.26 11.18 -21.36
N SER A 495 1.27 10.45 -20.90
CA SER A 495 2.30 10.97 -19.98
C SER A 495 3.00 12.19 -20.57
N LEU A 496 3.43 12.12 -21.83
CA LEU A 496 4.05 13.25 -22.52
C LEU A 496 3.09 14.44 -22.68
N PHE A 497 1.85 14.18 -23.11
CA PHE A 497 0.82 15.20 -23.26
C PHE A 497 0.53 15.92 -21.93
N LEU A 498 0.35 15.16 -20.85
CA LEU A 498 0.09 15.68 -19.52
C LEU A 498 1.27 16.53 -19.04
N ARG A 499 2.52 16.07 -19.18
CA ARG A 499 3.71 16.85 -18.80
C ARG A 499 3.80 18.20 -19.52
N LEU A 500 3.50 18.22 -20.83
CA LEU A 500 3.55 19.45 -21.63
C LEU A 500 2.39 20.42 -21.31
N ASN A 501 1.23 19.91 -20.89
CA ASN A 501 0.03 20.71 -20.67
C ASN A 501 -0.38 20.85 -19.20
N LEU A 502 0.40 20.29 -18.26
CA LEU A 502 0.03 20.14 -16.84
C LEU A 502 -0.46 21.45 -16.24
N ARG A 503 0.34 22.51 -16.38
CA ARG A 503 0.01 23.85 -15.87
C ARG A 503 -1.35 24.35 -16.38
N LYS A 504 -1.65 24.14 -17.66
CA LYS A 504 -2.91 24.56 -18.28
C LYS A 504 -4.08 23.73 -17.75
N ILE A 505 -3.90 22.41 -17.68
CA ILE A 505 -4.93 21.47 -17.19
C ILE A 505 -5.25 21.75 -15.73
N VAL A 506 -4.24 21.83 -14.87
CA VAL A 506 -4.42 22.13 -13.45
C VAL A 506 -5.13 23.47 -13.29
N ARG A 507 -4.66 24.55 -13.93
CA ARG A 507 -5.33 25.87 -13.84
C ARG A 507 -6.78 25.86 -14.33
N SER A 508 -7.11 25.07 -15.36
CA SER A 508 -8.50 24.97 -15.81
C SER A 508 -9.42 24.41 -14.73
N CYS A 509 -8.92 23.55 -13.82
CA CYS A 509 -9.69 23.00 -12.71
C CYS A 509 -10.08 24.03 -11.63
N TYR A 510 -9.49 25.24 -11.67
CA TYR A 510 -9.69 26.34 -10.71
C TYR A 510 -10.19 27.61 -11.41
N PRO A 511 -11.42 27.62 -11.94
CA PRO A 511 -11.99 28.74 -12.67
C PRO A 511 -12.32 29.95 -11.79
N ILE A 512 -12.39 29.79 -10.46
CA ILE A 512 -12.76 30.85 -9.51
C ILE A 512 -11.52 31.46 -8.84
N ARG A 513 -10.60 30.62 -8.37
CA ARG A 513 -9.34 31.03 -7.73
C ARG A 513 -8.16 30.30 -8.35
N SER A 514 -7.82 30.71 -9.57
CA SER A 514 -6.68 30.15 -10.31
C SER A 514 -5.32 30.35 -9.64
N ASP A 515 -5.21 31.28 -8.67
CA ASP A 515 -4.04 31.47 -7.81
C ASP A 515 -3.74 30.25 -6.92
N ARG A 516 -4.76 29.44 -6.60
CA ARG A 516 -4.64 28.20 -5.81
C ARG A 516 -3.98 27.07 -6.57
N ALA A 517 -4.07 27.09 -7.91
CA ALA A 517 -3.19 26.33 -8.79
C ALA A 517 -1.80 26.98 -8.86
N ASP A 518 -1.17 27.09 -7.69
CA ASP A 518 0.09 27.77 -7.46
C ASP A 518 1.28 27.01 -8.07
N GLU A 519 2.44 27.66 -8.06
CA GLU A 519 3.64 27.09 -8.65
C GLU A 519 4.11 25.85 -7.91
N TRP A 520 3.98 25.81 -6.59
CA TRP A 520 4.42 24.67 -5.79
C TRP A 520 3.61 23.41 -6.15
N LEU A 521 2.28 23.51 -6.20
CA LEU A 521 1.38 22.41 -6.54
C LEU A 521 1.68 21.86 -7.94
N ILE A 522 1.84 22.76 -8.92
CA ILE A 522 2.14 22.38 -10.30
C ILE A 522 3.52 21.71 -10.40
N GLN A 523 4.53 22.23 -9.71
CA GLN A 523 5.88 21.65 -9.74
C GLN A 523 5.94 20.29 -9.05
N GLU A 524 5.18 20.09 -7.97
CA GLU A 524 5.12 18.79 -7.30
C GLU A 524 4.38 17.74 -8.14
N MET A 525 3.26 18.11 -8.77
CA MET A 525 2.59 17.24 -9.75
C MET A 525 3.52 16.90 -10.92
N LEU A 526 4.31 17.88 -11.39
CA LEU A 526 5.28 17.66 -12.47
C LEU A 526 6.41 16.73 -12.02
N ARG A 527 6.98 16.92 -10.82
CA ARG A 527 8.00 16.06 -10.23
C ARG A 527 7.51 14.61 -10.14
N ALA A 528 6.34 14.39 -9.54
CA ALA A 528 5.73 13.07 -9.41
C ALA A 528 5.48 12.42 -10.78
N SER A 529 5.23 13.22 -11.82
CA SER A 529 5.04 12.72 -13.18
C SER A 529 6.30 12.12 -13.80
N TYR A 530 7.49 12.36 -13.24
CA TYR A 530 8.77 11.81 -13.71
C TYR A 530 9.27 10.62 -12.89
N ASP A 531 8.56 10.26 -11.81
CA ASP A 531 8.94 9.13 -10.97
C ASP A 531 8.84 7.78 -11.70
N PRO A 532 9.65 6.78 -11.30
CA PRO A 532 9.57 5.45 -11.87
C PRO A 532 8.18 4.85 -11.62
N GLY A 533 7.61 4.17 -12.61
CA GLY A 533 6.28 3.55 -12.52
C GLY A 533 5.10 4.46 -12.91
N VAL A 534 5.29 5.75 -13.20
CA VAL A 534 4.17 6.64 -13.58
C VAL A 534 3.37 6.15 -14.80
N VAL A 535 4.04 5.58 -15.81
CA VAL A 535 3.37 5.08 -17.03
C VAL A 535 2.46 3.90 -16.69
N VAL A 536 2.90 3.03 -15.78
CA VAL A 536 2.15 1.88 -15.24
C VAL A 536 0.84 2.34 -14.60
N VAL A 537 0.87 3.46 -13.88
CA VAL A 537 -0.31 4.08 -13.27
C VAL A 537 -1.20 4.73 -14.32
N LEU A 538 -0.64 5.43 -15.31
CA LEU A 538 -1.43 6.07 -16.38
C LEU A 538 -2.13 5.05 -17.29
N GLU A 539 -1.57 3.87 -17.47
CA GLU A 539 -2.25 2.77 -18.17
C GLU A 539 -3.56 2.38 -17.50
N SER A 540 -3.64 2.54 -16.17
CA SER A 540 -4.85 2.22 -15.42
C SER A 540 -6.04 3.03 -15.91
N ILE A 541 -5.85 4.27 -16.40
CA ILE A 541 -6.94 5.11 -16.95
C ILE A 541 -7.73 4.37 -18.05
N PHE A 542 -7.05 3.57 -18.89
CA PHE A 542 -7.69 2.83 -19.98
C PHE A 542 -8.41 1.56 -19.52
N SER A 543 -8.18 1.14 -18.29
CA SER A 543 -8.78 -0.04 -17.67
C SER A 543 -9.56 0.30 -16.40
N PHE A 544 -9.70 1.59 -16.09
CA PHE A 544 -10.36 2.07 -14.90
C PHE A 544 -11.86 1.98 -15.11
N ASP A 545 -12.54 1.31 -14.18
CA ASP A 545 -13.93 0.93 -14.37
C ASP A 545 -14.82 1.70 -13.41
N LEU A 546 -15.45 2.74 -13.96
CA LEU A 546 -16.48 3.52 -13.30
C LEU A 546 -17.89 2.94 -13.57
N SER A 547 -17.99 1.67 -13.99
CA SER A 547 -19.27 1.07 -14.39
C SER A 547 -20.21 0.78 -13.23
N VAL A 548 -19.70 0.64 -11.99
CA VAL A 548 -20.58 0.55 -10.82
C VAL A 548 -21.02 1.97 -10.46
N PRO A 549 -22.31 2.30 -10.56
CA PRO A 549 -22.75 3.68 -10.40
C PRO A 549 -22.83 4.09 -8.93
N LEU A 550 -22.68 5.38 -8.65
CA LEU A 550 -22.68 5.92 -7.30
C LEU A 550 -23.97 5.66 -6.54
N ASN A 551 -25.13 5.74 -7.20
CA ASN A 551 -26.41 5.42 -6.56
C ASN A 551 -26.51 3.96 -6.10
N TYR A 552 -25.69 3.04 -6.64
CA TYR A 552 -25.56 1.68 -6.12
C TYR A 552 -24.55 1.60 -4.96
N LEU A 553 -23.41 2.29 -5.10
CA LEU A 553 -22.36 2.30 -4.07
C LEU A 553 -22.81 2.98 -2.77
N LEU A 554 -23.74 3.94 -2.85
CA LEU A 554 -24.21 4.70 -1.69
C LEU A 554 -25.45 4.07 -1.02
N GLN A 555 -25.97 2.95 -1.52
CA GLN A 555 -27.07 2.23 -0.88
C GLN A 555 -26.70 1.79 0.54
N GLY A 556 -27.59 1.98 1.50
CA GLY A 556 -27.37 1.67 2.91
C GLY A 556 -26.67 2.77 3.71
N PHE A 557 -26.31 3.89 3.06
CA PHE A 557 -25.73 5.09 3.69
C PHE A 557 -26.70 6.28 3.66
N GLU A 558 -28.01 6.04 3.53
CA GLU A 558 -29.02 7.09 3.50
C GLU A 558 -28.88 8.00 4.73
N LYS A 559 -29.01 9.32 4.54
CA LYS A 559 -28.81 10.36 5.58
C LYS A 559 -27.39 10.47 6.14
N ARG A 560 -26.43 9.71 5.62
CA ARG A 560 -24.99 9.77 5.98
C ARG A 560 -24.10 10.09 4.79
N VAL A 561 -24.67 10.67 3.74
CA VAL A 561 -23.93 11.13 2.55
C VAL A 561 -24.11 12.63 2.38
N LEU A 562 -22.99 13.33 2.33
CA LEU A 562 -22.90 14.75 1.99
C LEU A 562 -22.22 14.91 0.63
N VAL A 563 -22.82 15.66 -0.28
CA VAL A 563 -22.26 15.99 -1.60
C VAL A 563 -21.98 17.48 -1.63
N LEU A 564 -20.71 17.84 -1.78
CA LEU A 564 -20.27 19.21 -2.04
C LEU A 564 -19.86 19.31 -3.51
N GLN A 565 -20.64 20.06 -4.29
CA GLN A 565 -20.44 20.16 -5.74
C GLN A 565 -20.06 21.59 -6.14
N GLY A 566 -18.84 21.76 -6.64
CA GLY A 566 -18.44 22.97 -7.35
C GLY A 566 -19.21 23.09 -8.66
N MET A 567 -20.05 24.11 -8.78
CA MET A 567 -20.97 24.29 -9.91
C MET A 567 -20.29 24.79 -11.19
N LYS A 568 -19.02 25.20 -11.11
CA LYS A 568 -18.20 25.64 -12.25
C LYS A 568 -17.17 24.58 -12.65
N ASP A 569 -17.38 23.33 -12.26
CA ASP A 569 -16.50 22.21 -12.62
C ASP A 569 -16.37 22.07 -14.16
N PRO A 570 -15.15 22.21 -14.73
CA PRO A 570 -14.93 22.05 -16.16
C PRO A 570 -14.89 20.58 -16.62
N ILE A 571 -14.81 19.62 -15.68
CA ILE A 571 -14.64 18.19 -15.97
C ILE A 571 -16.00 17.48 -16.05
N SER A 572 -16.98 17.90 -15.25
CA SER A 572 -18.29 17.24 -15.18
C SER A 572 -19.45 18.23 -15.28
N ASP A 573 -20.53 17.82 -15.94
CA ASP A 573 -21.79 18.57 -15.93
C ASP A 573 -22.43 18.49 -14.54
N SER A 574 -22.14 19.50 -13.73
CA SER A 574 -22.56 19.59 -12.33
C SER A 574 -24.09 19.58 -12.20
N LYS A 575 -24.81 20.22 -13.13
CA LYS A 575 -26.27 20.33 -13.02
C LYS A 575 -26.93 18.97 -13.26
N SER A 576 -26.60 18.34 -14.39
CA SER A 576 -27.11 17.00 -14.73
C SER A 576 -26.76 15.98 -13.65
N ARG A 577 -25.54 16.03 -13.12
CA ARG A 577 -25.09 15.17 -12.02
C ARG A 577 -25.94 15.34 -10.75
N LEU A 578 -26.19 16.56 -10.33
CA LEU A 578 -27.00 16.82 -9.13
C LEU A 578 -28.45 16.41 -9.32
N ASP A 579 -29.02 16.62 -10.51
CA ASP A 579 -30.39 16.18 -10.82
C ASP A 579 -30.49 14.65 -10.73
N MET A 580 -29.54 13.91 -11.31
CA MET A 580 -29.49 12.44 -11.20
C MET A 580 -29.31 11.96 -9.76
N LEU A 581 -28.47 12.64 -8.96
CA LEU A 581 -28.28 12.32 -7.56
C LEU A 581 -29.56 12.54 -6.74
N ARG A 582 -30.28 13.64 -6.97
CA ARG A 582 -31.57 13.93 -6.31
C ARG A 582 -32.64 12.91 -6.67
N GLU A 583 -32.65 12.44 -7.92
CA GLU A 583 -33.65 11.49 -8.40
C GLU A 583 -33.38 10.06 -7.92
N HIS A 584 -32.11 9.65 -7.79
CA HIS A 584 -31.75 8.25 -7.61
C HIS A 584 -31.01 7.92 -6.31
N CYS A 585 -30.71 8.89 -5.46
CA CYS A 585 -30.12 8.67 -4.15
C CYS A 585 -31.02 9.27 -3.06
N GLU A 586 -31.70 8.42 -2.28
CA GLU A 586 -32.55 8.90 -1.19
C GLU A 586 -31.72 9.37 0.02
N GLY A 587 -32.16 10.47 0.64
CA GLY A 587 -31.58 10.94 1.90
C GLY A 587 -30.16 11.49 1.81
N ILE A 588 -29.64 11.76 0.61
CA ILE A 588 -28.37 12.47 0.45
C ILE A 588 -28.56 13.98 0.71
N ILE A 589 -27.54 14.62 1.26
CA ILE A 589 -27.54 16.07 1.47
C ILE A 589 -26.60 16.68 0.45
N ILE A 590 -27.11 17.65 -0.32
CA ILE A 590 -26.35 18.34 -1.36
C ILE A 590 -26.09 19.79 -0.93
N ARG A 591 -24.87 20.27 -1.15
CA ARG A 591 -24.48 21.67 -1.09
C ARG A 591 -23.80 22.06 -2.40
N GLU A 592 -24.35 23.08 -3.03
CA GLU A 592 -23.78 23.68 -4.24
C GLU A 592 -22.77 24.74 -3.81
N LEU A 593 -21.59 24.72 -4.43
CA LEU A 593 -20.51 25.65 -4.16
C LEU A 593 -20.17 26.42 -5.43
N ASP A 594 -19.90 27.72 -5.29
CA ASP A 594 -19.34 28.51 -6.40
C ASP A 594 -17.84 28.24 -6.54
N ALA A 595 -17.50 27.03 -6.98
CA ALA A 595 -16.14 26.51 -7.14
C ALA A 595 -16.05 25.61 -8.39
N GLY A 596 -14.83 25.29 -8.83
CA GLY A 596 -14.50 24.35 -9.90
C GLY A 596 -14.38 22.92 -9.42
N HIS A 597 -13.40 22.19 -9.97
CA HIS A 597 -13.24 20.75 -9.73
C HIS A 597 -12.65 20.40 -8.35
N CYS A 598 -11.89 21.33 -7.77
CA CYS A 598 -11.16 21.14 -6.51
C CYS A 598 -11.73 22.07 -5.42
N PRO A 599 -13.01 21.94 -5.01
CA PRO A 599 -13.62 22.89 -4.09
C PRO A 599 -12.89 22.98 -2.74
N HIS A 600 -12.33 21.86 -2.26
CA HIS A 600 -11.55 21.81 -1.02
C HIS A 600 -10.31 22.69 -1.03
N ASP A 601 -9.70 22.90 -2.21
CA ASP A 601 -8.49 23.71 -2.35
C ASP A 601 -8.81 25.12 -2.89
N GLU A 602 -9.90 25.28 -3.63
CA GLU A 602 -10.32 26.58 -4.18
C GLU A 602 -11.06 27.44 -3.14
N LYS A 603 -11.92 26.82 -2.32
CA LYS A 603 -12.67 27.45 -1.22
C LYS A 603 -12.55 26.65 0.08
N PRO A 604 -11.33 26.52 0.63
CA PRO A 604 -11.08 25.68 1.80
C PRO A 604 -11.91 26.10 3.02
N GLU A 605 -12.09 27.39 3.28
CA GLU A 605 -12.81 27.88 4.45
C GLU A 605 -14.29 27.47 4.45
N GLU A 606 -14.95 27.60 3.30
CA GLU A 606 -16.35 27.21 3.11
C GLU A 606 -16.50 25.69 3.21
N VAL A 607 -15.62 24.93 2.55
CA VAL A 607 -15.65 23.46 2.57
C VAL A 607 -15.38 22.91 3.97
N ASN A 608 -14.37 23.43 4.68
CA ASN A 608 -14.02 22.96 6.02
C ASN A 608 -15.16 23.20 7.00
N SER A 609 -15.76 24.40 6.97
CA SER A 609 -16.89 24.75 7.83
C SER A 609 -18.07 23.77 7.64
N ILE A 610 -18.42 23.49 6.37
CA ILE A 610 -19.50 22.55 6.05
C ILE A 610 -19.16 21.12 6.52
N ILE A 611 -17.91 20.67 6.34
CA ILE A 611 -17.47 19.34 6.80
C ILE A 611 -17.54 19.24 8.33
N GLN A 612 -17.06 20.25 9.05
CA GLN A 612 -17.07 20.29 10.51
C GLN A 612 -18.51 20.30 11.05
N GLU A 613 -19.39 21.13 10.50
CA GLU A 613 -20.81 21.16 10.87
C GLU A 613 -21.47 19.79 10.69
N TRP A 614 -21.20 19.16 9.55
CA TRP A 614 -21.71 17.83 9.22
C TRP A 614 -21.26 16.75 10.21
N VAL A 615 -19.94 16.69 10.48
CA VAL A 615 -19.37 15.71 11.41
C VAL A 615 -19.91 15.92 12.81
N ASN A 616 -19.94 17.16 13.30
CA ASN A 616 -20.46 17.49 14.63
C ASN A 616 -21.94 17.11 14.79
N THR A 617 -22.74 17.34 13.74
CA THR A 617 -24.16 16.96 13.74
C THR A 617 -24.32 15.46 13.90
N LEU A 618 -23.65 14.65 13.06
CA LEU A 618 -23.76 13.19 13.10
C LEU A 618 -23.24 12.59 14.41
N GLU A 619 -22.13 13.08 14.93
CA GLU A 619 -21.56 12.58 16.19
C GLU A 619 -22.47 12.91 17.39
N SER A 620 -23.15 14.07 17.37
CA SER A 620 -24.15 14.42 18.39
C SER A 620 -25.40 13.53 18.36
N GLU A 621 -25.85 13.13 17.17
CA GLU A 621 -26.99 12.20 17.00
C GLU A 621 -26.67 10.80 17.54
N VAL A 622 -25.43 10.33 17.36
CA VAL A 622 -24.96 9.04 17.90
C VAL A 622 -24.89 9.06 19.42
N LEU A 623 -24.41 10.15 20.02
CA LEU A 623 -24.35 10.30 21.48
C LEU A 623 -25.74 10.32 22.11
N THR A 624 -26.70 11.02 21.50
CA THR A 624 -28.08 11.11 22.01
C THR A 624 -28.86 9.80 21.89
N THR A 625 -28.61 8.99 20.86
CA THR A 625 -29.19 7.64 20.74
C THR A 625 -28.55 6.63 21.68
N SER A 626 -27.26 6.79 22.01
CA SER A 626 -26.55 5.92 22.96
C SER A 626 -26.92 6.19 24.42
N SER A 627 -27.26 7.45 24.78
CA SER A 627 -27.72 7.81 26.13
C SER A 627 -29.17 7.41 26.44
N ARG A 628 -29.93 6.93 25.44
CA ARG A 628 -31.33 6.48 25.58
C ARG A 628 -31.49 4.95 25.60
N ARG A 629 -30.39 4.21 25.47
CA ARG A 629 -30.33 2.75 25.68
C ARG A 629 -29.61 2.47 26.98
#